data_AF-A0A0K0F1K9-F1
#
_entry.id   AF-A0A0K0F1K9-F1
#
_cell.length_a   1.000
_cell.length_b   1.000
_cell.length_c   1.000
_cell.angle_alpha   90.00
_cell.angle_beta   90.00
_cell.angle_gamma   90.00
#
_symmetry.space_group_name_H-M   'P 1'
#
loop_
_entity.id
_entity.type
_entity.pdbx_description
1 polymer ?
#
loop_
_entity_poly.entity_id
_entity_poly.type
_entity_poly.pdbx_seq_one_letter_code
_entity_poly.pdbx_strand_id
1 'polypeptide(L)'
;MPAFVNRKKLNVLHDKAKPHVSKKSFQKLRELGYKTMLHPAYSPNFAPRDFHFFKHLDNFLTLKIFRDDENIITAFEAFIKSRTQGFYVKSINKLVSR
;
A
#
# COMPACT_ATOMS: atom_id res chain seq x y z
N MET A 1 27.46 17.47 3.83
CA MET A 1 27.12 16.30 4.66
C MET A 1 25.65 16.40 5.05
N PRO A 2 24.70 15.61 4.49
CA PRO A 2 23.32 15.72 4.93
C PRO A 2 23.15 14.98 6.27
N ALA A 3 22.49 15.65 7.21
CA ALA A 3 22.24 15.18 8.56
C ALA A 3 21.43 13.87 8.58
N PHE A 4 21.87 12.92 9.40
CA PHE A 4 21.12 11.73 9.77
C PHE A 4 19.91 12.14 10.59
N VAL A 5 18.78 12.41 9.93
CA VAL A 5 17.48 12.53 10.60
C VAL A 5 17.20 11.19 11.27
N ASN A 6 16.97 11.20 12.58
CA ASN A 6 16.59 10.04 13.39
C ASN A 6 15.22 9.50 12.95
N ARG A 7 15.16 8.85 11.79
CA ARG A 7 13.95 8.24 11.25
C ARG A 7 13.76 6.90 11.94
N LYS A 8 12.74 6.80 12.79
CA LYS A 8 12.19 5.51 13.23
C LYS A 8 12.10 4.60 11.99
N LYS A 9 12.70 3.41 12.09
CA LYS A 9 12.77 2.45 10.99
C LYS A 9 11.36 2.21 10.42
N LEU A 10 11.15 2.49 9.13
CA LEU A 10 9.83 2.33 8.52
C LEU A 10 9.52 0.84 8.34
N ASN A 11 8.33 0.43 8.77
CA ASN A 11 7.84 -0.92 8.62
C ASN A 11 7.10 -1.09 7.30
N VAL A 12 7.37 -2.17 6.59
CA VAL A 12 6.69 -2.51 5.32
C VAL A 12 5.80 -3.73 5.54
N LEU A 13 4.54 -3.59 5.14
CA LEU A 13 3.55 -4.66 5.13
C LEU A 13 3.22 -5.01 3.67
N HIS A 14 3.50 -6.24 3.27
CA HIS A 14 3.15 -6.79 1.97
C HIS A 14 2.74 -8.27 2.12
N ASP A 15 2.07 -8.82 1.11
CA ASP A 15 1.70 -10.22 1.07
C ASP A 15 2.92 -11.15 0.88
N LYS A 16 2.70 -12.46 0.82
CA LYS A 16 3.74 -13.47 0.62
C LYS A 16 3.98 -13.82 -0.86
N ALA A 17 3.58 -12.98 -1.82
CA ALA A 17 3.83 -13.27 -3.23
C ALA A 17 5.33 -13.45 -3.48
N LYS A 18 5.68 -14.41 -4.36
CA LYS A 18 7.07 -14.82 -4.65
C LYS A 18 8.03 -13.64 -4.92
N PRO A 19 7.63 -12.58 -5.66
CA PRO A 19 8.51 -11.41 -5.85
C PRO A 19 8.84 -10.68 -4.55
N HIS A 20 7.89 -10.58 -3.62
CA HIS A 20 8.05 -9.81 -2.37
C HIS A 20 8.89 -10.55 -1.32
N VAL A 21 8.87 -11.89 -1.32
CA VAL A 21 9.68 -12.71 -0.41
C VAL A 21 11.02 -13.16 -1.02
N SER A 22 11.37 -12.68 -2.21
CA SER A 22 12.64 -13.02 -2.84
C SER A 22 13.82 -12.48 -2.04
N LYS A 23 14.96 -13.19 -2.09
CA LYS A 23 16.21 -12.75 -1.44
C LYS A 23 16.61 -11.33 -1.89
N LYS A 24 16.45 -11.05 -3.19
CA LYS A 24 16.76 -9.74 -3.79
C LYS A 24 15.90 -8.63 -3.18
N SER A 25 14.60 -8.86 -3.02
CA SER A 25 13.68 -7.91 -2.39
C SER A 25 14.02 -7.66 -0.92
N PHE A 26 14.28 -8.72 -0.15
CA PHE A 26 14.68 -8.58 1.26
C PHE A 26 16.00 -7.83 1.44
N GLN A 27 16.99 -8.12 0.59
CA GLN A 27 18.26 -7.39 0.61
C GLN A 27 18.04 -5.91 0.31
N LYS A 28 17.24 -5.58 -0.71
CA LYS A 28 16.97 -4.20 -1.06
C LYS A 28 16.23 -3.43 0.04
N LEU A 29 15.24 -4.05 0.67
CA LEU A 29 14.53 -3.46 1.80
C LEU A 29 15.46 -3.18 2.97
N ARG A 30 16.42 -4.09 3.24
CA ARG A 30 17.43 -3.90 4.28
C ARG A 30 18.37 -2.73 3.97
N GLU A 31 18.87 -2.64 2.74
CA GLU A 31 19.72 -1.52 2.28
C GLU A 31 19.02 -0.17 2.43
N LEU A 32 17.73 -0.11 2.14
CA LEU A 32 16.92 1.11 2.27
C LEU A 32 16.50 1.40 3.73
N GLY A 33 16.91 0.55 4.68
CA GLY A 33 16.61 0.72 6.10
C GLY A 33 15.17 0.34 6.47
N TYR A 34 14.44 -0.39 5.64
CA TYR A 34 13.08 -0.86 5.95
C TYR A 34 13.10 -2.12 6.82
N LYS A 35 12.07 -2.29 7.65
CA LYS A 35 11.80 -3.55 8.36
C LYS A 35 10.56 -4.21 7.77
N THR A 36 10.70 -5.42 7.25
CA THR A 36 9.56 -6.20 6.76
C THR A 36 8.79 -6.77 7.95
N MET A 37 7.46 -6.58 7.97
CA MET A 37 6.58 -7.21 8.95
C MET A 37 6.16 -8.60 8.47
N LEU A 38 6.12 -9.56 9.41
CA LEU A 38 5.62 -10.91 9.13
C LEU A 38 4.11 -10.85 8.89
N HIS A 39 3.67 -11.23 7.69
CA HIS A 39 2.26 -11.37 7.35
C HIS A 39 1.88 -12.87 7.36
N PRO A 40 0.76 -13.28 7.97
CA PRO A 40 0.26 -14.66 7.84
C PRO A 40 -0.02 -15.00 6.38
N ALA A 41 0.08 -16.28 6.00
CA ALA A 41 -0.34 -16.66 4.65
C ALA A 41 -1.86 -16.46 4.49
N TYR A 42 -2.32 -16.03 3.32
CA TYR A 42 -3.75 -15.92 2.96
C TYR A 42 -4.60 -15.09 3.93
N SER A 43 -4.13 -13.90 4.27
CA SER A 43 -4.78 -13.00 5.24
C SER A 43 -5.16 -11.64 4.62
N PRO A 44 -5.96 -11.60 3.55
CA PRO A 44 -6.32 -10.34 2.87
C PRO A 44 -7.03 -9.34 3.79
N ASN A 45 -7.71 -9.82 4.84
CA ASN A 45 -8.32 -8.97 5.86
C ASN A 45 -7.33 -8.12 6.68
N PHE A 46 -6.04 -8.46 6.64
CA PHE A 46 -4.97 -7.79 7.37
C PHE A 46 -4.11 -6.88 6.48
N ALA A 47 -4.49 -6.71 5.21
CA ALA A 47 -3.87 -5.74 4.31
C ALA A 47 -4.76 -4.50 4.17
N PRO A 48 -4.36 -3.32 4.69
CA PRO A 48 -5.10 -2.07 4.51
C PRO A 48 -5.37 -1.71 3.04
N ARG A 49 -4.51 -2.19 2.16
CA ARG A 49 -4.69 -2.06 0.70
C ARG A 49 -5.95 -2.78 0.22
N ASP A 50 -6.19 -3.99 0.71
CA ASP A 50 -7.25 -4.87 0.19
C ASP A 50 -8.61 -4.50 0.79
N PHE A 51 -8.70 -4.31 2.11
CA PHE A 51 -10.01 -4.04 2.75
C PHE A 51 -10.47 -2.58 2.69
N HIS A 52 -9.58 -1.63 2.43
CA HIS A 52 -9.90 -0.20 2.43
C HIS A 52 -9.63 0.44 1.08
N PHE A 53 -8.37 0.47 0.64
CA PHE A 53 -7.98 1.20 -0.56
C PHE A 53 -8.68 0.66 -1.81
N PHE A 54 -8.53 -0.64 -2.10
CA PHE A 54 -9.13 -1.27 -3.28
C PHE A 54 -10.65 -1.25 -3.21
N LYS A 55 -11.25 -1.53 -2.06
CA LYS A 55 -12.70 -1.38 -1.87
C LYS A 55 -13.23 0.00 -2.28
N HIS A 56 -12.53 1.07 -1.88
CA HIS A 56 -12.93 2.43 -2.25
C HIS A 56 -12.61 2.77 -3.70
N LEU A 57 -11.53 2.20 -4.25
CA LEU A 57 -11.18 2.34 -5.67
C LEU A 57 -12.23 1.66 -6.55
N ASP A 58 -12.62 0.43 -6.25
CA ASP A 58 -13.65 -0.32 -6.97
C ASP A 58 -14.94 0.50 -7.03
N ASN A 59 -15.39 1.02 -5.87
CA ASN A 59 -16.56 1.89 -5.81
C ASN A 59 -16.43 3.16 -6.66
N PHE A 60 -15.23 3.73 -6.76
CA PHE A 60 -14.98 4.91 -7.61
C PHE A 60 -14.96 4.55 -9.10
N LEU A 61 -14.51 3.35 -9.43
CA LEU A 61 -14.44 2.84 -10.80
C LEU A 61 -15.76 2.22 -11.27
N THR A 62 -16.70 1.93 -10.37
CA THR A 62 -18.02 1.40 -10.69
C THR A 62 -18.70 2.20 -11.80
N LEU A 63 -19.15 1.49 -12.84
CA LEU A 63 -19.81 2.04 -14.04
C LEU A 63 -18.92 2.91 -14.95
N LYS A 64 -17.61 3.00 -14.70
CA LYS A 64 -16.66 3.64 -15.62
C LYS A 64 -16.18 2.64 -16.67
N ILE A 65 -16.20 3.07 -17.94
CA ILE A 65 -15.64 2.31 -19.06
C ILE A 65 -14.46 3.12 -19.59
N PHE A 66 -13.31 2.49 -19.68
CA PHE A 66 -12.09 3.09 -20.21
C PHE A 66 -11.76 2.49 -21.58
N ARG A 67 -11.30 3.32 -22.51
CA ARG A 67 -10.97 2.91 -23.88
C ARG A 67 -9.47 2.77 -24.13
N ASP A 68 -8.66 3.28 -23.20
CA ASP A 68 -7.21 3.32 -23.26
C ASP A 68 -6.62 3.47 -21.85
N ASP A 69 -5.33 3.21 -21.75
CA ASP A 69 -4.58 3.24 -20.49
C ASP A 69 -4.43 4.66 -19.93
N GLU A 70 -4.36 5.69 -20.78
CA GLU A 70 -4.22 7.09 -20.34
C GLU A 70 -5.43 7.55 -19.52
N ASN A 71 -6.63 7.15 -19.95
CA ASN A 71 -7.87 7.40 -19.23
C ASN A 71 -7.93 6.64 -17.89
N ILE A 72 -7.39 5.41 -17.83
CA ILE A 72 -7.28 4.64 -16.59
C ILE A 72 -6.31 5.33 -15.61
N ILE A 73 -5.14 5.72 -16.09
CA ILE A 73 -4.11 6.41 -15.29
C ILE A 73 -4.67 7.72 -14.74
N THR A 74 -5.32 8.51 -15.58
CA THR A 74 -5.93 9.78 -15.19
C THR A 74 -7.02 9.59 -14.12
N ALA A 75 -7.87 8.59 -14.28
CA ALA A 75 -8.90 8.27 -13.29
C ALA A 75 -8.31 7.79 -11.96
N PHE A 76 -7.25 6.96 -12.01
CA PHE A 76 -6.54 6.51 -10.81
C PHE A 76 -5.87 7.69 -10.09
N GLU A 77 -5.22 8.60 -10.81
CA GLU A 77 -4.65 9.81 -10.21
C GLU A 77 -5.72 10.70 -9.56
N ALA A 78 -6.85 10.90 -10.25
CA ALA A 78 -7.98 11.65 -9.70
C ALA A 78 -8.51 10.99 -8.42
N PHE A 79 -8.60 9.65 -8.40
CA PHE A 79 -8.95 8.91 -7.19
C PHE A 79 -7.97 9.21 -6.05
N ILE A 80 -6.66 9.09 -6.27
CA ILE A 80 -5.64 9.36 -5.23
C ILE A 80 -5.75 10.80 -4.72
N LYS A 81 -5.83 11.78 -5.63
CA LYS A 81 -5.93 13.21 -5.31
C LYS A 81 -7.20 13.55 -4.52
N SER A 82 -8.28 12.78 -4.69
CA SER A 82 -9.52 12.96 -3.92
C SER A 82 -9.47 12.47 -2.47
N ARG A 83 -8.42 11.71 -2.07
CA ARG A 83 -8.33 11.15 -0.71
C ARG A 83 -7.57 12.06 0.23
N THR A 84 -8.19 12.36 1.37
CA THR A 84 -7.57 13.12 2.45
C THR A 84 -6.54 12.27 3.20
N GLN A 85 -5.65 12.90 3.96
CA GLN A 85 -4.75 12.17 4.87
C GLN A 85 -5.54 11.27 5.85
N GLY A 86 -6.70 11.72 6.32
CA GLY A 86 -7.58 10.97 7.21
C GLY A 86 -8.06 9.63 6.63
N PHE A 87 -8.20 9.54 5.30
CA PHE A 87 -8.51 8.27 4.61
C PHE A 87 -7.44 7.20 4.88
N TYR A 88 -6.18 7.55 4.65
CA TYR A 88 -5.06 6.63 4.86
C TYR A 88 -4.87 6.30 6.33
N VAL A 89 -4.94 7.30 7.22
CA VAL A 89 -4.82 7.09 8.68
C VAL A 89 -5.91 6.15 9.20
N LYS A 90 -7.16 6.33 8.76
CA LYS A 90 -8.29 5.45 9.13
C LYS A 90 -8.02 3.99 8.74
N SER A 91 -7.42 3.76 7.57
CA SER A 91 -7.10 2.41 7.10
C SER A 91 -6.06 1.72 7.99
N ILE A 92 -5.03 2.45 8.42
CA ILE A 92 -3.97 1.94 9.29
C ILE A 92 -4.50 1.70 10.70
N ASN A 93 -5.29 2.62 11.26
CA ASN A 93 -5.88 2.45 12.59
C ASN A 93 -6.84 1.26 12.62
N LYS A 94 -7.58 1.00 11.54
CA LYS A 94 -8.46 -0.17 11.43
C LYS A 94 -7.70 -1.49 11.41
N LEU A 95 -6.40 -1.49 11.11
CA LEU A 95 -5.56 -2.68 11.23
C LEU A 95 -5.34 -3.07 12.70
N VAL A 96 -5.29 -2.09 13.62
CA VAL A 96 -5.10 -2.33 15.06
C VAL A 96 -6.34 -2.95 15.70
N SER A 97 -7.53 -2.62 15.18
CA SER A 97 -8.81 -3.10 15.70
C SER A 97 -9.34 -4.37 15.03
N ARG A 98 -8.52 -5.06 14.23
CA ARG A 98 -8.88 -6.28 13.49
C ARG A 98 -8.10 -7.47 14.02
#